data_AF-A0A7S2F0U7-F1
#
_entry.id   AF-A0A7S2F0U7-F1
#
_cell.length_a   1.000
_cell.length_b   1.000
_cell.length_c   1.000
_cell.angle_alpha   90.00
_cell.angle_beta   90.00
_cell.angle_gamma   90.00
#
_symmetry.space_group_name_H-M   'P 1'
#
loop_
_entity.id
_entity.type
_entity.pdbx_description
1 polymer ?
#
loop_
_entity_poly.entity_id
_entity_poly.type
_entity_poly.pdbx_seq_one_letter_code
_entity_poly.pdbx_strand_id
1 'polypeptide(L)'
;AGVDLLQVGSLEHFDGSVEVLPIFRVAGALNDVPLEAKQALVLNTLAGFGNLPPPRRAEALRTALRTADLFKQADTTELQKLLPTGRRRDEEPVPKGEQFRGRVVEASRPEVWPDAPSTPSCGSCCAAPRRLHELDSDPKTSYAYKHANTDEPALVAQHMVQNFIRIIKEAKLREMPPEEFEAIAKEVQVQGARLVQPKQLVDVVSELSLEEREHLTEALVDARIVPEGQRGVLEEALRPGGYADKLSAVVRVVGSAFKLAWVCGALPIVELLLAVLLGQFPCGVALVIWLRVDFLLSLGLVAAACFMMHAFAPVYQRLREDPVGAVQRWQVMPEDCDLSEILGAVVPEVGLATYRAVGIGALACFGLVLLGTSWAVLGVLELLAVAFATCANAVLLSCAVFVALRFGLAVLLMHVVFLALDEIQLHRSRMPLLGGSILPVYEAAISRETSSIFKRTPTPRAPSEVSDFF
;
A
#
# COMPACT_ATOMS: atom_id res chain seq x y z
N ALA A 1 3.93 40.94 -5.65
CA ALA A 1 2.56 41.48 -5.62
C ALA A 1 1.68 40.44 -4.95
N GLY A 2 1.19 40.71 -3.73
CA GLY A 2 0.33 39.78 -2.99
C GLY A 2 -1.05 39.77 -3.61
N VAL A 3 -1.50 38.59 -4.06
CA VAL A 3 -2.89 38.38 -4.47
C VAL A 3 -3.66 38.04 -3.21
N ASP A 4 -4.63 38.88 -2.88
CA ASP A 4 -5.47 38.78 -1.69
C ASP A 4 -6.47 37.64 -1.86
N LEU A 5 -6.42 36.61 -1.01
CA LEU A 5 -7.33 35.45 -1.04
C LEU A 5 -8.81 35.84 -0.85
N LEU A 6 -9.08 37.07 -0.38
CA LEU A 6 -10.42 37.65 -0.30
C LEU A 6 -11.03 38.01 -1.66
N GLN A 7 -10.26 38.09 -2.75
CA GLN A 7 -10.82 38.29 -4.09
C GLN A 7 -11.47 37.03 -4.68
N VAL A 8 -11.16 35.83 -4.16
CA VAL A 8 -11.73 34.57 -4.71
C VAL A 8 -13.24 34.46 -4.45
N GLY A 9 -13.75 35.04 -3.34
CA GLY A 9 -15.19 35.07 -3.05
C GLY A 9 -16.00 35.95 -4.02
N SER A 10 -15.35 36.85 -4.77
CA SER A 10 -16.02 37.69 -5.77
C SER A 10 -16.22 37.00 -7.13
N LEU A 11 -15.70 35.79 -7.31
CA LEU A 11 -15.85 34.99 -8.54
C LEU A 11 -17.07 34.07 -8.54
N GLU A 12 -17.80 33.91 -7.42
CA GLU A 12 -18.99 33.06 -7.36
C GLU A 12 -20.20 33.63 -8.13
N HIS A 13 -20.15 34.88 -8.60
CA HIS A 13 -21.21 35.51 -9.41
C HIS A 13 -20.64 36.14 -10.69
N PHE A 14 -19.73 35.42 -11.37
CA PHE A 14 -19.29 35.83 -12.70
C PHE A 14 -20.25 35.26 -13.76
N ASP A 15 -21.30 36.01 -14.11
CA ASP A 15 -22.25 35.70 -15.20
C ASP A 15 -21.62 35.80 -16.61
N GLY A 16 -20.32 36.11 -16.69
CA GLY A 16 -19.58 36.10 -17.95
C GLY A 16 -19.13 34.69 -18.33
N SER A 17 -19.36 34.29 -19.57
CA SER A 17 -18.84 33.03 -20.12
C SER A 17 -17.35 32.89 -19.82
N VAL A 18 -16.99 31.86 -19.05
CA VAL A 18 -15.62 31.55 -18.62
C VAL A 18 -14.71 31.32 -19.82
N GLU A 19 -15.28 30.98 -20.99
CA GLU A 19 -14.59 30.78 -22.27
C GLU A 19 -14.00 32.07 -22.86
N VAL A 20 -14.43 33.25 -22.38
CA VAL A 20 -13.91 34.53 -22.86
C VAL A 20 -12.59 34.92 -22.19
N LEU A 21 -12.27 34.31 -21.04
CA LEU A 21 -11.03 34.59 -20.34
C LEU A 21 -9.83 34.13 -21.17
N PRO A 22 -8.78 34.97 -21.33
CA PRO A 22 -7.63 34.66 -22.17
C PRO A 22 -6.95 33.32 -21.83
N ILE A 23 -6.93 32.94 -20.54
CA ILE A 23 -6.32 31.69 -20.09
C ILE A 23 -7.08 30.45 -20.59
N PHE A 24 -8.41 30.52 -20.69
CA PHE A 24 -9.24 29.42 -21.20
C PHE A 24 -9.20 29.35 -22.73
N ARG A 25 -9.04 30.48 -23.42
CA ARG A 25 -8.76 30.50 -24.87
C ARG A 25 -7.41 29.87 -25.20
N VAL A 26 -6.40 30.15 -24.38
CA VAL A 26 -5.08 29.51 -24.53
C VAL A 26 -5.18 28.03 -24.22
N ALA A 27 -5.89 27.61 -23.15
CA ALA A 27 -6.07 26.20 -22.82
C ALA A 27 -6.85 25.43 -23.89
N GLY A 28 -7.93 26.01 -24.43
CA GLY A 28 -8.72 25.44 -25.53
C GLY A 28 -7.89 25.33 -26.81
N ALA A 29 -7.21 26.41 -27.19
CA ALA A 29 -6.29 26.39 -28.32
C ALA A 29 -5.17 25.36 -28.13
N LEU A 30 -4.64 25.22 -26.91
CA LEU A 30 -3.63 24.20 -26.60
C LEU A 30 -4.21 22.81 -26.75
N ASN A 31 -5.46 22.58 -26.35
CA ASN A 31 -6.11 21.27 -26.42
C ASN A 31 -6.30 20.81 -27.88
N ASP A 32 -6.64 21.73 -28.76
CA ASP A 32 -6.90 21.48 -30.18
C ASP A 32 -5.62 21.30 -31.03
N VAL A 33 -4.45 21.64 -30.47
CA VAL A 33 -3.16 21.49 -31.16
C VAL A 33 -2.77 20.01 -31.27
N PRO A 34 -2.31 19.55 -32.45
CA PRO A 34 -1.83 18.17 -32.63
C PRO A 34 -0.67 17.84 -31.69
N LEU A 35 -0.57 16.58 -31.27
CA LEU A 35 0.38 16.12 -30.25
C LEU A 35 1.83 16.53 -30.55
N GLU A 36 2.25 16.49 -31.82
CA GLU A 36 3.58 16.89 -32.28
C GLU A 36 3.90 18.35 -31.96
N ALA A 37 2.92 19.25 -32.14
CA ALA A 37 3.08 20.67 -31.86
C ALA A 37 3.02 20.98 -30.35
N LYS A 38 2.26 20.20 -29.56
CA LYS A 38 2.33 20.24 -28.09
C LYS A 38 3.73 19.85 -27.60
N GLN A 39 4.29 18.77 -28.15
CA GLN A 39 5.64 18.32 -27.84
C GLN A 39 6.69 19.37 -28.23
N ALA A 40 6.59 19.95 -29.43
CA ALA A 40 7.48 21.02 -29.88
C ALA A 40 7.41 22.26 -28.97
N LEU A 41 6.21 22.63 -28.51
CA LEU A 41 6.02 23.73 -27.57
C LEU A 41 6.70 23.43 -26.22
N VAL A 42 6.52 22.22 -25.68
CA VAL A 42 7.20 21.81 -24.44
C VAL A 42 8.71 21.85 -24.60
N LEU A 43 9.24 21.32 -25.71
CA LEU A 43 10.67 21.34 -26.01
C LEU A 43 11.22 22.77 -26.13
N ASN A 44 10.53 23.66 -26.83
CA ASN A 44 10.93 25.07 -26.95
C ASN A 44 10.87 25.81 -25.61
N THR A 45 9.91 25.46 -24.75
CA THR A 45 9.77 26.03 -23.41
C THR A 45 10.92 25.57 -22.50
N LEU A 46 11.29 24.29 -22.56
CA LEU A 46 12.43 23.73 -21.84
C LEU A 46 13.77 24.31 -22.34
N ALA A 47 13.93 24.45 -23.66
CA ALA A 47 15.10 25.11 -24.25
C ALA A 47 15.20 26.58 -23.82
N GLY A 48 14.09 27.30 -23.78
CA GLY A 48 14.01 28.67 -23.28
C GLY A 48 14.37 28.76 -21.79
N PHE A 49 13.95 27.78 -20.98
CA PHE A 49 14.31 27.71 -19.56
C PHE A 49 15.82 27.53 -19.36
N GLY A 50 16.48 26.70 -20.17
CA GLY A 50 17.93 26.50 -20.11
C GLY A 50 18.73 27.81 -20.32
N ASN A 51 18.20 28.72 -21.15
CA ASN A 51 18.81 30.01 -21.48
C ASN A 51 18.57 31.11 -20.43
N LEU A 52 17.75 30.88 -19.40
CA LEU A 52 17.50 31.88 -18.36
C LEU A 52 18.72 32.03 -17.44
N PRO A 53 18.99 33.25 -16.92
CA PRO A 53 19.97 33.45 -15.87
C PRO A 53 19.64 32.57 -14.65
N PRO A 54 20.65 32.07 -13.91
CA PRO A 54 20.45 31.23 -12.74
C PRO A 54 19.35 31.65 -11.75
N PRO A 55 19.27 32.91 -11.31
CA PRO A 55 18.20 33.32 -10.37
C PRO A 55 16.80 33.20 -10.99
N ARG A 56 16.67 33.43 -12.30
CA ARG A 56 15.39 33.31 -13.04
C ARG A 56 15.00 31.84 -13.25
N ARG A 57 15.97 30.94 -13.44
CA ARG A 57 15.74 29.48 -13.50
C ARG A 57 15.20 28.97 -12.17
N ALA A 58 15.83 29.37 -11.06
CA ALA A 58 15.37 28.99 -9.72
C ALA A 58 13.95 29.52 -9.43
N GLU A 59 13.64 30.77 -9.82
CA GLU A 59 12.30 31.35 -9.67
C GLU A 59 11.26 30.63 -10.53
N ALA A 60 11.55 30.38 -11.80
CA ALA A 60 10.66 29.65 -12.70
C ALA A 60 10.42 28.20 -12.23
N LEU A 61 11.44 27.53 -11.68
CA LEU A 61 11.30 26.20 -11.08
C LEU A 61 10.39 26.24 -9.84
N ARG A 62 10.59 27.21 -8.93
CA ARG A 62 9.72 27.39 -7.76
C ARG A 62 8.26 27.65 -8.16
N THR A 63 8.04 28.47 -9.18
CA THR A 63 6.69 28.72 -9.70
C THR A 63 6.09 27.44 -10.26
N ALA A 64 6.81 26.68 -11.07
CA ALA A 64 6.33 25.42 -11.63
C ALA A 64 5.97 24.39 -10.54
N LEU A 65 6.83 24.20 -9.54
CA LEU A 65 6.58 23.29 -8.42
C LEU A 65 5.35 23.73 -7.60
N ARG A 66 5.21 25.04 -7.34
CA ARG A 66 4.04 25.60 -6.64
C ARG A 66 2.75 25.41 -7.43
N THR A 67 2.80 25.57 -8.75
CA THR A 67 1.66 25.32 -9.63
C THR A 67 1.27 23.84 -9.64
N ALA A 68 2.25 22.92 -9.65
CA ALA A 68 1.98 21.48 -9.55
C ALA A 68 1.31 21.10 -8.22
N ASP A 69 1.74 21.69 -7.09
CA ASP A 69 1.09 21.49 -5.80
C ASP A 69 -0.38 21.96 -5.79
N LEU A 70 -0.67 23.10 -6.42
CA LEU A 70 -2.03 23.63 -6.54
C LEU A 70 -2.94 22.71 -7.35
N PHE A 71 -2.45 22.15 -8.46
CA PHE A 71 -3.21 21.18 -9.25
C PHE A 71 -3.50 19.89 -8.46
N LYS A 72 -2.51 19.39 -7.71
CA LYS A 72 -2.68 18.19 -6.88
C LYS A 72 -3.73 18.42 -5.78
N GLN A 73 -3.74 19.62 -5.17
CA GLN A 73 -4.77 20.00 -4.19
C GLN A 73 -6.16 20.13 -4.84
N ALA A 74 -6.25 20.74 -6.03
CA ALA A 74 -7.51 20.87 -6.76
C ALA A 74 -8.13 19.50 -7.09
N ASP A 75 -7.34 18.56 -7.59
CA ASP A 75 -7.81 17.18 -7.89
C ASP A 75 -8.33 16.48 -6.63
N THR A 76 -7.63 16.59 -5.49
CA THR A 76 -8.11 16.00 -4.24
C THR A 76 -9.40 16.64 -3.72
N THR A 77 -9.60 17.93 -3.99
CA THR A 77 -10.78 18.68 -3.55
C THR A 77 -12.00 18.37 -4.44
N GLU A 78 -11.80 18.23 -5.75
CA GLU A 78 -12.83 17.77 -6.70
C GLU A 78 -13.26 16.32 -6.42
N LEU A 79 -12.29 15.43 -6.15
CA LEU A 79 -12.59 14.06 -5.70
C LEU A 79 -13.37 14.03 -4.38
N GLN A 80 -13.11 14.96 -3.46
CA GLN A 80 -13.88 15.10 -2.22
C GLN A 80 -15.31 15.62 -2.45
N LYS A 81 -15.55 16.45 -3.46
CA LYS A 81 -16.89 16.94 -3.84
C LYS A 81 -17.73 15.87 -4.56
N LEU A 82 -17.08 14.97 -5.30
CA LEU A 82 -17.74 13.88 -6.03
C LEU A 82 -18.01 12.64 -5.19
N LEU A 83 -17.35 12.49 -4.04
CA LEU A 83 -17.73 11.48 -3.05
C LEU A 83 -19.10 11.88 -2.47
N PRO A 84 -20.13 11.00 -2.56
CA PRO A 84 -21.42 11.29 -1.97
C PRO A 84 -21.19 11.53 -0.48
N THR A 85 -21.49 12.73 -0.02
CA THR A 85 -21.62 13.04 1.40
C THR A 85 -22.77 12.19 1.90
N GLY A 86 -22.43 10.98 2.34
CA GLY A 86 -23.33 10.07 3.02
C GLY A 86 -23.91 10.85 4.18
N ARG A 87 -25.16 11.26 4.00
CA ARG A 87 -26.01 11.93 4.98
C ARG A 87 -25.93 11.10 6.27
N ARG A 88 -25.05 11.50 7.19
CA ARG A 88 -25.05 11.01 8.57
C ARG A 88 -26.46 11.28 9.07
N ARG A 89 -27.25 10.22 9.24
CA ARG A 89 -28.43 10.30 10.10
C ARG A 89 -27.94 10.81 11.44
N ASP A 90 -28.56 11.89 11.87
CA ASP A 90 -28.38 12.50 13.16
C ASP A 90 -28.47 11.40 14.24
N GLU A 91 -27.34 11.14 14.90
CA GLU A 91 -27.35 10.51 16.22
C GLU A 91 -27.89 11.57 17.18
N GLU A 92 -29.19 11.46 17.42
CA GLU A 92 -29.91 12.17 18.46
C GLU A 92 -29.24 11.87 19.83
N PRO A 93 -28.86 12.90 20.61
CA PRO A 93 -28.19 12.69 21.89
C PRO A 93 -29.15 12.04 22.89
N VAL A 94 -28.87 10.79 23.25
CA VAL A 94 -29.54 10.06 24.33
C VAL A 94 -29.33 10.82 25.66
N PRO A 95 -30.39 11.25 26.36
CA PRO A 95 -30.27 11.92 27.63
C PRO A 95 -29.76 10.94 28.70
N LYS A 96 -28.68 11.35 29.40
CA LYS A 96 -28.20 10.68 30.61
C LYS A 96 -29.23 10.87 31.71
N GLY A 97 -29.89 9.79 32.10
CA GLY A 97 -30.85 9.78 33.21
C GLY A 97 -30.87 8.43 33.92
N GLU A 98 -30.49 8.48 35.20
CA GLU A 98 -31.05 7.69 36.30
C GLU A 98 -30.65 6.22 36.46
N GLN A 99 -29.61 6.09 37.25
CA GLN A 99 -29.44 5.12 38.34
C GLN A 99 -30.78 4.71 38.99
N PHE A 100 -31.30 3.52 38.65
CA PHE A 100 -32.37 2.88 39.43
C PHE A 100 -32.00 1.47 39.87
N ARG A 101 -31.97 1.35 41.19
CA ARG A 101 -31.75 0.18 42.03
C ARG A 101 -33.11 -0.49 42.23
N GLY A 102 -33.30 -1.76 41.88
CA GLY A 102 -34.60 -2.37 42.16
C GLY A 102 -34.84 -3.79 41.68
N ARG A 103 -34.42 -4.75 42.52
CA ARG A 103 -35.25 -5.81 43.12
C ARG A 103 -36.11 -6.72 42.21
N VAL A 104 -35.76 -8.01 42.31
CA VAL A 104 -36.58 -9.22 42.12
C VAL A 104 -38.02 -9.05 42.64
N VAL A 105 -39.03 -9.26 41.79
CA VAL A 105 -40.34 -9.84 42.14
C VAL A 105 -40.89 -10.64 40.94
N GLU A 106 -41.56 -11.70 41.33
CA GLU A 106 -42.07 -12.88 40.64
C GLU A 106 -43.50 -12.71 40.09
N ALA A 107 -43.83 -13.52 39.08
CA ALA A 107 -45.16 -13.98 38.64
C ALA A 107 -46.23 -12.98 38.16
N SER A 108 -46.77 -13.22 36.95
CA SER A 108 -48.16 -13.70 36.69
C SER A 108 -48.70 -13.27 35.31
N ARG A 109 -48.91 -14.25 34.42
CA ARG A 109 -50.01 -14.51 33.44
C ARG A 109 -50.71 -13.39 32.59
N PRO A 110 -51.40 -13.78 31.50
CA PRO A 110 -51.42 -13.05 30.22
C PRO A 110 -52.69 -12.22 30.00
N GLU A 111 -52.57 -11.18 29.17
CA GLU A 111 -53.71 -10.47 28.58
C GLU A 111 -53.79 -10.68 27.07
N VAL A 112 -55.00 -11.09 26.69
CA VAL A 112 -55.59 -11.19 25.36
C VAL A 112 -55.73 -9.79 24.76
N TRP A 113 -55.42 -9.62 23.48
CA TRP A 113 -55.90 -8.48 22.68
C TRP A 113 -56.58 -8.98 21.38
N PRO A 114 -57.71 -8.37 20.99
CA PRO A 114 -58.57 -8.83 19.90
C PRO A 114 -58.29 -8.14 18.56
N ASP A 115 -58.71 -8.85 17.51
CA ASP A 115 -59.30 -8.46 16.23
C ASP A 115 -58.85 -7.18 15.49
N ALA A 116 -58.32 -7.44 14.29
CA ALA A 116 -58.03 -6.48 13.23
C ALA A 116 -59.31 -6.00 12.52
N PRO A 117 -59.40 -4.70 12.15
CA PRO A 117 -60.42 -4.24 11.23
C PRO A 117 -59.90 -4.22 9.77
N SER A 118 -60.67 -4.88 8.91
CA SER A 118 -60.66 -4.77 7.46
C SER A 118 -61.02 -3.36 6.97
N THR A 119 -60.30 -2.85 5.98
CA THR A 119 -60.74 -1.74 5.12
C THR A 119 -60.34 -1.99 3.65
N PRO A 120 -61.00 -1.32 2.69
CA PRO A 120 -61.45 -1.97 1.46
C PRO A 120 -60.68 -1.60 0.19
N SER A 121 -61.03 -2.35 -0.85
CA SER A 121 -60.80 -2.13 -2.28
C SER A 121 -60.71 -0.66 -2.72
N CYS A 122 -59.65 -0.34 -3.45
CA CYS A 122 -59.65 0.74 -4.43
C CYS A 122 -59.21 0.17 -5.79
N GLY A 123 -60.11 0.26 -6.76
CA GLY A 123 -59.88 -0.16 -8.12
C GLY A 123 -59.22 0.91 -8.97
N SER A 124 -58.81 0.48 -10.17
CA SER A 124 -58.78 1.31 -11.39
C SER A 124 -57.89 2.54 -11.35
N CYS A 125 -56.66 2.42 -11.87
CA CYS A 125 -56.12 3.22 -12.98
C CYS A 125 -54.63 2.91 -13.15
N CYS A 126 -54.24 2.30 -14.26
CA CYS A 126 -53.14 2.75 -15.12
C CYS A 126 -52.95 1.75 -16.27
N ALA A 127 -53.27 2.25 -17.46
CA ALA A 127 -53.13 1.59 -18.73
C ALA A 127 -51.65 1.26 -19.02
N ALA A 128 -51.43 0.05 -19.52
CA ALA A 128 -50.21 -0.32 -20.20
C ALA A 128 -50.27 0.13 -21.67
N PRO A 129 -49.18 0.62 -22.26
CA PRO A 129 -48.98 0.51 -23.69
C PRO A 129 -47.94 -0.56 -24.02
N ARG A 130 -48.33 -1.36 -25.01
CA ARG A 130 -47.61 -2.41 -25.71
C ARG A 130 -46.58 -1.79 -26.66
N ARG A 131 -45.37 -2.40 -26.70
CA ARG A 131 -44.45 -2.60 -27.84
C ARG A 131 -44.29 -1.49 -28.90
N LEU A 132 -43.06 -1.02 -29.09
CA LEU A 132 -42.31 -1.06 -30.37
C LEU A 132 -40.96 -0.33 -30.22
N HIS A 133 -39.85 -1.07 -30.16
CA HIS A 133 -38.72 -0.98 -31.08
C HIS A 133 -37.56 -1.83 -30.55
N GLU A 134 -37.46 -3.01 -31.15
CA GLU A 134 -36.34 -3.93 -31.12
C GLU A 134 -35.26 -3.28 -32.01
N LEU A 135 -34.21 -2.75 -31.39
CA LEU A 135 -32.98 -2.38 -32.09
C LEU A 135 -31.92 -3.43 -31.75
N ASP A 136 -31.50 -4.13 -32.78
CA ASP A 136 -30.36 -5.05 -32.82
C ASP A 136 -29.19 -4.51 -32.00
N SER A 137 -28.87 -5.19 -30.91
CA SER A 137 -27.57 -5.10 -30.26
C SER A 137 -26.92 -6.48 -30.32
N ASP A 138 -26.07 -6.61 -31.32
CA ASP A 138 -25.28 -7.78 -31.66
C ASP A 138 -24.39 -8.19 -30.45
N PRO A 139 -24.56 -9.39 -29.86
CA PRO A 139 -23.89 -9.76 -28.60
C PRO A 139 -22.41 -10.18 -28.78
N LYS A 140 -21.77 -9.86 -29.91
CA LYS A 140 -20.42 -10.35 -30.25
C LYS A 140 -19.27 -9.36 -30.07
N THR A 141 -19.51 -8.12 -29.68
CA THR A 141 -18.44 -7.10 -29.48
C THR A 141 -18.14 -6.75 -28.02
N SER A 142 -18.91 -7.28 -27.05
CA SER A 142 -18.76 -6.92 -25.62
C SER A 142 -17.65 -7.69 -24.86
N TYR A 143 -17.06 -8.72 -25.47
CA TYR A 143 -15.98 -9.50 -24.83
C TYR A 143 -14.57 -9.18 -25.34
N ALA A 144 -14.42 -8.28 -26.32
CA ALA A 144 -13.12 -7.93 -26.89
C ALA A 144 -12.43 -6.73 -26.21
N TYR A 145 -13.11 -5.97 -25.34
CA TYR A 145 -12.55 -4.74 -24.75
C TYR A 145 -11.95 -4.91 -23.34
N LYS A 146 -11.89 -6.14 -22.78
CA LYS A 146 -11.47 -6.36 -21.39
C LYS A 146 -10.11 -7.03 -21.20
N HIS A 147 -9.36 -7.23 -22.29
CA HIS A 147 -8.03 -7.88 -22.27
C HIS A 147 -6.90 -7.10 -22.96
N ALA A 148 -7.16 -5.86 -23.41
CA ALA A 148 -6.09 -4.92 -23.79
C ALA A 148 -5.89 -3.92 -22.64
N ASN A 149 -4.64 -3.55 -22.34
CA ASN A 149 -4.20 -2.61 -21.29
C ASN A 149 -3.84 -3.19 -19.92
N THR A 150 -3.22 -4.37 -19.85
CA THR A 150 -2.30 -4.64 -18.72
C THR A 150 -0.89 -4.08 -18.93
N ASP A 151 -0.53 -3.69 -20.16
CA ASP A 151 0.82 -3.19 -20.49
C ASP A 151 0.92 -1.66 -20.58
N GLU A 152 -0.22 -0.97 -20.54
CA GLU A 152 -0.28 0.50 -20.58
C GLU A 152 0.42 1.20 -19.38
N PRO A 153 0.33 0.72 -18.12
CA PRO A 153 1.03 1.40 -17.02
C PRO A 153 2.55 1.33 -17.16
N ALA A 154 3.09 0.20 -17.61
CA ALA A 154 4.53 0.02 -17.80
C ALA A 154 5.09 0.96 -18.88
N LEU A 155 4.35 1.15 -19.99
CA LEU A 155 4.76 2.07 -21.05
C LEU A 155 4.77 3.53 -20.57
N VAL A 156 3.78 3.92 -19.76
CA VAL A 156 3.69 5.27 -19.18
C VAL A 156 4.83 5.53 -18.19
N ALA A 157 5.15 4.55 -17.34
CA ALA A 157 6.29 4.61 -16.43
C ALA A 157 7.62 4.77 -17.19
N GLN A 158 7.81 3.97 -18.25
CA GLN A 158 9.01 4.02 -19.08
C GLN A 158 9.18 5.40 -19.77
N HIS A 159 8.10 5.96 -20.31
CA HIS A 159 8.12 7.30 -20.90
C HIS A 159 8.40 8.40 -19.88
N MET A 160 7.89 8.30 -18.65
CA MET A 160 8.21 9.26 -17.59
C MET A 160 9.70 9.24 -17.23
N VAL A 161 10.30 8.05 -17.10
CA VAL A 161 11.73 7.92 -16.79
C VAL A 161 12.59 8.43 -17.93
N GLN A 162 12.27 8.09 -19.18
CA GLN A 162 12.99 8.62 -20.35
C GLN A 162 12.88 10.15 -20.47
N ASN A 163 11.68 10.71 -20.26
CA ASN A 163 11.48 12.15 -20.27
C ASN A 163 12.25 12.83 -19.13
N PHE A 164 12.30 12.24 -17.94
CA PHE A 164 13.07 12.76 -16.82
C PHE A 164 14.57 12.74 -17.09
N ILE A 165 15.11 11.63 -17.59
CA ILE A 165 16.52 11.53 -18.01
C ILE A 165 16.84 12.56 -19.09
N ARG A 166 15.93 12.74 -20.05
CA ARG A 166 16.06 13.73 -21.12
C ARG A 166 16.06 15.15 -20.56
N ILE A 167 15.16 15.49 -19.64
CA ILE A 167 15.10 16.79 -18.97
C ILE A 167 16.40 17.05 -18.20
N ILE A 168 16.93 16.07 -17.47
CA ILE A 168 18.21 16.20 -16.75
C ILE A 168 19.35 16.49 -17.73
N LYS A 169 19.41 15.77 -18.86
CA LYS A 169 20.42 15.96 -19.90
C LYS A 169 20.30 17.34 -20.57
N GLU A 170 19.09 17.74 -20.97
CA GLU A 170 18.82 19.01 -21.65
C GLU A 170 18.99 20.23 -20.73
N ALA A 171 18.70 20.08 -19.43
CA ALA A 171 18.90 21.13 -18.42
C ALA A 171 20.38 21.44 -18.15
N LYS A 172 21.32 20.69 -18.74
CA LYS A 172 22.78 20.89 -18.59
C LYS A 172 23.19 21.00 -17.12
N LEU A 173 22.59 20.20 -16.24
CA LEU A 173 22.87 20.24 -14.80
C LEU A 173 24.37 20.02 -14.48
N ARG A 174 25.11 19.32 -15.36
CA ARG A 174 26.57 19.16 -15.27
C ARG A 174 27.37 20.45 -15.51
N GLU A 175 26.83 21.42 -16.23
CA GLU A 175 27.49 22.71 -16.52
C GLU A 175 27.17 23.77 -15.45
N MET A 176 26.29 23.46 -14.50
CA MET A 176 25.87 24.39 -13.45
C MET A 176 26.95 24.52 -12.37
N PRO A 177 27.25 25.74 -11.88
CA PRO A 177 28.14 25.93 -10.74
C PRO A 177 27.66 25.10 -9.53
N PRO A 178 28.57 24.49 -8.76
CA PRO A 178 28.22 23.59 -7.66
C PRO A 178 27.34 24.27 -6.60
N GLU A 179 27.53 25.57 -6.36
CA GLU A 179 26.73 26.37 -5.41
C GLU A 179 25.27 26.52 -5.86
N GLU A 180 25.05 26.75 -7.16
CA GLU A 180 23.70 26.86 -7.73
C GLU A 180 23.03 25.49 -7.78
N PHE A 181 23.81 24.46 -8.12
CA PHE A 181 23.32 23.08 -8.11
C PHE A 181 22.90 22.67 -6.70
N GLU A 182 23.70 22.94 -5.66
CA GLU A 182 23.33 22.65 -4.28
C GLU A 182 22.08 23.42 -3.84
N ALA A 183 21.92 24.69 -4.25
CA ALA A 183 20.72 25.46 -3.94
C ALA A 183 19.46 24.87 -4.60
N ILE A 184 19.56 24.44 -5.87
CA ILE A 184 18.46 23.79 -6.59
C ILE A 184 18.21 22.40 -6.03
N ALA A 185 19.25 21.60 -5.79
CA ALA A 185 19.15 20.27 -5.22
C ALA A 185 18.50 20.32 -3.83
N LYS A 186 18.87 21.28 -2.98
CA LYS A 186 18.25 21.48 -1.66
C LYS A 186 16.78 21.87 -1.78
N GLU A 187 16.43 22.76 -2.70
CA GLU A 187 15.02 23.15 -2.94
C GLU A 187 14.21 21.98 -3.53
N VAL A 188 14.77 21.24 -4.49
CA VAL A 188 14.18 20.02 -5.07
C VAL A 188 14.13 18.89 -4.06
N GLN A 189 15.04 18.79 -3.10
CA GLN A 189 14.96 17.79 -2.05
C GLN A 189 13.85 18.15 -1.05
N VAL A 190 13.71 19.43 -0.70
CA VAL A 190 12.65 19.92 0.21
C VAL A 190 11.27 19.86 -0.45
N GLN A 191 11.14 20.25 -1.71
CA GLN A 191 9.87 20.27 -2.44
C GLN A 191 9.57 18.95 -3.16
N GLY A 192 10.58 18.34 -3.77
CA GLY A 192 10.49 17.04 -4.44
C GLY A 192 10.23 15.89 -3.49
N ALA A 193 10.72 15.92 -2.24
CA ALA A 193 10.28 14.95 -1.22
C ALA A 193 8.77 15.07 -0.89
N ARG A 194 8.15 16.23 -1.16
CA ARG A 194 6.69 16.42 -1.02
C ARG A 194 5.93 16.04 -2.29
N LEU A 195 6.52 16.30 -3.45
CA LEU A 195 5.87 16.10 -4.76
C LEU A 195 5.97 14.65 -5.25
N VAL A 196 7.16 14.05 -5.20
CA VAL A 196 7.42 12.67 -5.60
C VAL A 196 7.16 11.79 -4.39
N GLN A 197 5.97 11.19 -4.34
CA GLN A 197 5.70 10.17 -3.33
C GLN A 197 6.69 9.02 -3.55
N PRO A 198 7.44 8.58 -2.53
CA PRO A 198 8.35 7.45 -2.65
C PRO A 198 7.68 6.21 -3.26
N LYS A 199 6.38 6.07 -3.02
CA LYS A 199 5.52 5.06 -3.65
C LYS A 199 5.55 5.09 -5.18
N GLN A 200 5.43 6.25 -5.81
CA GLN A 200 5.49 6.36 -7.27
C GLN A 200 6.87 5.98 -7.79
N LEU A 201 7.93 6.34 -7.07
CA LEU A 201 9.29 5.95 -7.45
C LEU A 201 9.50 4.45 -7.32
N VAL A 202 9.05 3.81 -6.23
CA VAL A 202 9.16 2.36 -6.05
C VAL A 202 8.29 1.60 -7.05
N ASP A 203 7.07 2.04 -7.30
CA ASP A 203 6.19 1.42 -8.30
C ASP A 203 6.82 1.52 -9.70
N VAL A 204 7.29 2.71 -10.10
CA VAL A 204 7.99 2.94 -11.39
C VAL A 204 9.27 2.13 -11.48
N VAL A 205 10.12 2.15 -10.45
CA VAL A 205 11.34 1.34 -10.40
C VAL A 205 11.01 -0.13 -10.54
N SER A 206 9.97 -0.61 -9.86
CA SER A 206 9.58 -2.02 -9.89
C SER A 206 9.16 -2.50 -11.29
N GLU A 207 8.69 -1.58 -12.14
CA GLU A 207 8.33 -1.83 -13.54
C GLU A 207 9.51 -1.71 -14.51
N LEU A 208 10.55 -0.96 -14.15
CA LEU A 208 11.75 -0.84 -14.98
C LEU A 208 12.50 -2.18 -15.08
N SER A 209 13.04 -2.43 -16.27
CA SER A 209 13.95 -3.55 -16.51
C SER A 209 15.27 -3.38 -15.75
N LEU A 210 16.04 -4.47 -15.59
CA LEU A 210 17.29 -4.45 -14.83
C LEU A 210 18.29 -3.42 -15.37
N GLU A 211 18.44 -3.34 -16.68
CA GLU A 211 19.35 -2.41 -17.36
C GLU A 211 18.91 -0.95 -17.15
N GLU A 212 17.60 -0.67 -17.19
CA GLU A 212 17.07 0.68 -16.96
C GLU A 212 17.24 1.13 -15.51
N ARG A 213 17.18 0.22 -14.55
CA ARG A 213 17.43 0.54 -13.13
C ARG A 213 18.89 0.85 -12.86
N GLU A 214 19.80 0.10 -13.47
CA GLU A 214 21.24 0.41 -13.40
C GLU A 214 21.51 1.79 -13.98
N HIS A 215 20.95 2.11 -15.15
CA HIS A 215 21.08 3.44 -15.75
C HIS A 215 20.41 4.54 -14.94
N LEU A 216 19.24 4.30 -14.33
CA LEU A 216 18.59 5.27 -13.47
C LEU A 216 19.42 5.53 -12.20
N THR A 217 19.99 4.48 -11.60
CA THR A 217 20.84 4.58 -10.42
C THR A 217 22.11 5.35 -10.75
N GLU A 218 22.79 5.01 -11.85
CA GLU A 218 23.97 5.72 -12.34
C GLU A 218 23.64 7.19 -12.64
N ALA A 219 22.51 7.48 -13.29
CA ALA A 219 22.07 8.84 -13.57
C ALA A 219 21.74 9.64 -12.31
N LEU A 220 21.11 9.04 -11.29
CA LEU A 220 20.79 9.70 -10.01
C LEU A 220 22.04 10.02 -9.20
N VAL A 221 23.02 9.11 -9.24
CA VAL A 221 24.33 9.28 -8.61
C VAL A 221 25.13 10.37 -9.34
N ASP A 222 25.22 10.30 -10.66
CA ASP A 222 25.93 11.27 -11.49
C ASP A 222 25.32 12.67 -11.38
N ALA A 223 24.00 12.74 -11.26
CA ALA A 223 23.29 13.98 -11.06
C ALA A 223 23.43 14.52 -9.62
N ARG A 224 24.13 13.83 -8.70
CA ARG A 224 24.26 14.22 -7.27
C ARG A 224 22.91 14.51 -6.59
N ILE A 225 21.84 13.89 -7.07
CA ILE A 225 20.51 14.03 -6.45
C ILE A 225 20.49 13.26 -5.12
N VAL A 226 21.29 12.21 -5.03
CA VAL A 226 21.42 11.36 -3.84
C VAL A 226 22.77 11.66 -3.19
N PRO A 227 22.79 12.05 -1.90
CA PRO A 227 24.05 12.32 -1.21
C PRO A 227 24.91 11.05 -1.15
N GLU A 228 26.24 11.20 -1.25
CA GLU A 228 27.18 10.06 -1.32
C GLU A 228 27.04 9.08 -0.15
N GLY A 229 26.66 9.56 1.04
CA GLY A 229 26.39 8.70 2.20
C GLY A 229 25.17 7.79 2.07
N GLN A 230 24.22 8.10 1.19
CA GLN A 230 23.03 7.27 0.92
C GLN A 230 23.16 6.43 -0.36
N ARG A 231 24.24 6.63 -1.13
CA ARG A 231 24.48 5.93 -2.39
C ARG A 231 24.48 4.41 -2.23
N GLY A 232 25.18 3.89 -1.21
CA GLY A 232 25.23 2.45 -0.97
C GLY A 232 23.86 1.84 -0.63
N VAL A 233 23.03 2.57 0.12
CA VAL A 233 21.66 2.11 0.46
C VAL A 233 20.76 2.12 -0.76
N LEU A 234 20.86 3.16 -1.60
CA LEU A 234 20.07 3.27 -2.81
C LEU A 234 20.50 2.24 -3.87
N GLU A 235 21.81 2.06 -4.08
CA GLU A 235 22.34 1.03 -4.97
C GLU A 235 21.87 -0.36 -4.51
N GLU A 236 21.93 -0.68 -3.22
CA GLU A 236 21.45 -1.97 -2.70
C GLU A 236 19.91 -2.12 -2.77
N ALA A 237 19.16 -1.03 -2.65
CA ALA A 237 17.71 -1.05 -2.78
C ALA A 237 17.26 -1.25 -4.24
N LEU A 238 17.97 -0.66 -5.20
CA LEU A 238 17.63 -0.66 -6.63
C LEU A 238 18.31 -1.77 -7.44
N ARG A 239 19.40 -2.36 -6.95
CA ARG A 239 20.14 -3.44 -7.64
C ARG A 239 19.22 -4.64 -7.91
N PRO A 240 19.42 -5.39 -9.01
CA PRO A 240 18.79 -6.69 -9.24
C PRO A 240 18.78 -7.58 -8.00
N GLY A 241 17.60 -7.99 -7.55
CA GLY A 241 17.45 -8.83 -6.35
C GLY A 241 17.68 -8.07 -5.03
N GLY A 242 17.69 -6.74 -5.07
CA GLY A 242 17.72 -5.86 -3.93
C GLY A 242 16.38 -5.82 -3.17
N TYR A 243 16.28 -4.89 -2.22
CA TYR A 243 15.09 -4.77 -1.36
C TYR A 243 13.81 -4.47 -2.13
N ALA A 244 13.87 -3.63 -3.17
CA ALA A 244 12.68 -3.28 -3.95
C ALA A 244 12.10 -4.49 -4.70
N ASP A 245 12.95 -5.34 -5.26
CA ASP A 245 12.52 -6.56 -5.94
C ASP A 245 11.91 -7.57 -4.99
N LYS A 246 12.50 -7.72 -3.80
CA LYS A 246 11.99 -8.62 -2.76
C LYS A 246 10.65 -8.16 -2.24
N LEU A 247 10.51 -6.87 -1.94
CA LEU A 247 9.25 -6.28 -1.51
C LEU A 247 8.19 -6.42 -2.61
N SER A 248 8.53 -6.13 -3.86
CA SER A 248 7.64 -6.30 -5.01
C SER A 248 7.21 -7.76 -5.18
N ALA A 249 8.14 -8.72 -5.05
CA ALA A 249 7.84 -10.15 -5.10
C ALA A 249 6.87 -10.55 -3.98
N VAL A 250 7.11 -10.12 -2.73
CA VAL A 250 6.21 -10.39 -1.59
C VAL A 250 4.83 -9.78 -1.84
N VAL A 251 4.76 -8.51 -2.24
CA VAL A 251 3.50 -7.83 -2.55
C VAL A 251 2.76 -8.53 -3.69
N ARG A 252 3.47 -9.00 -4.72
CA ARG A 252 2.90 -9.76 -5.85
C ARG A 252 2.38 -11.12 -5.40
N VAL A 253 3.10 -11.83 -4.54
CA VAL A 253 2.66 -13.11 -3.96
C VAL A 253 1.41 -12.90 -3.11
N VAL A 254 1.40 -11.89 -2.23
CA VAL A 254 0.24 -11.52 -1.41
C VAL A 254 -0.95 -11.15 -2.29
N GLY A 255 -0.74 -10.31 -3.31
CA GLY A 255 -1.78 -9.94 -4.27
C GLY A 255 -2.31 -11.15 -5.06
N SER A 256 -1.45 -12.10 -5.42
CA SER A 256 -1.83 -13.34 -6.09
C SER A 256 -2.61 -14.27 -5.15
N ALA A 257 -2.22 -14.35 -3.87
CA ALA A 257 -2.95 -15.09 -2.85
C ALA A 257 -4.36 -14.52 -2.66
N PHE A 258 -4.53 -13.19 -2.66
CA PHE A 258 -5.86 -12.57 -2.65
C PHE A 258 -6.70 -12.92 -3.88
N LYS A 259 -6.10 -12.95 -5.08
CA LYS A 259 -6.78 -13.38 -6.31
C LYS A 259 -7.18 -14.86 -6.27
N LEU A 260 -6.42 -15.69 -5.57
CA LEU A 260 -6.66 -17.13 -5.40
C LEU A 260 -7.47 -17.48 -4.15
N ALA A 261 -7.83 -16.49 -3.31
CA ALA A 261 -8.53 -16.73 -2.04
C ALA A 261 -9.86 -17.47 -2.23
N TRP A 262 -10.56 -17.22 -3.35
CA TRP A 262 -11.80 -17.94 -3.67
C TRP A 262 -11.56 -19.44 -3.91
N VAL A 263 -10.42 -19.82 -4.50
CA VAL A 263 -10.04 -21.23 -4.71
C VAL A 263 -9.81 -21.91 -3.36
N CYS A 264 -9.10 -21.22 -2.45
CA CYS A 264 -8.88 -21.72 -1.10
C CYS A 264 -10.19 -21.94 -0.34
N GLY A 265 -11.21 -21.09 -0.55
CA GLY A 265 -12.54 -21.28 0.04
C GLY A 265 -13.38 -22.37 -0.65
N ALA A 266 -13.27 -22.52 -1.97
CA ALA A 266 -14.01 -23.51 -2.73
C ALA A 266 -13.50 -24.95 -2.50
N LEU A 267 -12.20 -25.12 -2.28
CA LEU A 267 -11.56 -26.42 -2.10
C LEU A 267 -12.15 -27.25 -0.94
N PRO A 268 -12.33 -26.73 0.29
CA PRO A 268 -13.02 -27.45 1.36
C PRO A 268 -14.44 -27.88 0.96
N ILE A 269 -15.17 -27.04 0.23
CA ILE A 269 -16.54 -27.38 -0.21
C ILE A 269 -16.51 -28.59 -1.16
N VAL A 270 -15.54 -28.62 -2.08
CA VAL A 270 -15.33 -29.76 -2.98
C VAL A 270 -14.93 -31.02 -2.20
N GLU A 271 -14.06 -30.90 -1.20
CA GLU A 271 -13.68 -32.00 -0.29
C GLU A 271 -14.91 -32.60 0.41
N LEU A 272 -15.76 -31.75 0.97
CA LEU A 272 -16.98 -32.18 1.66
C LEU A 272 -17.96 -32.87 0.70
N LEU A 273 -18.18 -32.30 -0.48
CA LEU A 273 -19.06 -32.89 -1.50
C LEU A 273 -18.54 -34.26 -1.93
N LEU A 274 -17.23 -34.39 -2.16
CA LEU A 274 -16.62 -35.68 -2.46
C LEU A 274 -16.76 -36.66 -1.29
N ALA A 275 -16.60 -36.21 -0.04
CA ALA A 275 -16.80 -37.07 1.13
C ALA A 275 -18.23 -37.62 1.21
N VAL A 276 -19.23 -36.83 0.84
CA VAL A 276 -20.64 -37.25 0.80
C VAL A 276 -20.88 -38.24 -0.33
N LEU A 277 -20.36 -37.96 -1.53
CA LEU A 277 -20.52 -38.82 -2.71
C LEU A 277 -19.81 -40.17 -2.54
N LEU A 278 -18.57 -40.15 -2.03
CA LEU A 278 -17.79 -41.36 -1.80
C LEU A 278 -18.32 -42.22 -0.65
N GLY A 279 -19.07 -41.60 0.28
CA GLY A 279 -19.74 -42.30 1.38
C GLY A 279 -20.82 -43.31 0.94
N GLN A 280 -21.25 -43.26 -0.32
CA GLN A 280 -22.19 -44.25 -0.88
C GLN A 280 -21.51 -45.58 -1.23
N PHE A 281 -20.17 -45.61 -1.33
CA PHE A 281 -19.45 -46.83 -1.64
C PHE A 281 -19.12 -47.61 -0.35
N PRO A 282 -19.43 -48.92 -0.29
CA PRO A 282 -19.27 -49.72 0.93
C PRO A 282 -17.80 -49.90 1.35
N CYS A 283 -16.84 -49.75 0.43
CA CYS A 283 -15.43 -50.10 0.67
C CYS A 283 -14.54 -48.94 1.14
N GLY A 284 -15.11 -47.77 1.49
CA GLY A 284 -14.32 -46.55 1.76
C GLY A 284 -14.53 -45.91 3.13
N VAL A 285 -15.11 -46.60 4.13
CA VAL A 285 -15.56 -45.96 5.38
C VAL A 285 -14.45 -45.18 6.08
N ALA A 286 -13.25 -45.76 6.24
CA ALA A 286 -12.12 -45.10 6.88
C ALA A 286 -11.65 -43.87 6.08
N LEU A 287 -11.52 -44.00 4.75
CA LEU A 287 -11.06 -42.93 3.87
C LEU A 287 -12.08 -41.77 3.78
N VAL A 288 -13.37 -42.07 3.85
CA VAL A 288 -14.44 -41.07 3.90
C VAL A 288 -14.40 -40.32 5.24
N ILE A 289 -14.20 -41.01 6.36
CA ILE A 289 -13.99 -40.36 7.66
C ILE A 289 -12.74 -39.47 7.62
N TRP A 290 -11.66 -39.98 7.02
CA TRP A 290 -10.44 -39.22 6.82
C TRP A 290 -10.69 -37.91 6.06
N LEU A 291 -11.41 -37.98 4.94
CA LEU A 291 -11.73 -36.81 4.10
C LEU A 291 -12.63 -35.79 4.83
N ARG A 292 -13.55 -36.25 5.71
CA ARG A 292 -14.40 -35.34 6.51
C ARG A 292 -13.59 -34.56 7.55
N VAL A 293 -12.65 -35.22 8.21
CA VAL A 293 -11.74 -34.54 9.15
C VAL A 293 -10.80 -33.61 8.39
N ASP A 294 -10.33 -34.03 7.21
CA ASP A 294 -9.51 -33.22 6.33
C ASP A 294 -10.24 -31.92 5.92
N PHE A 295 -11.51 -32.02 5.53
CA PHE A 295 -12.36 -30.85 5.28
C PHE A 295 -12.39 -29.87 6.45
N LEU A 296 -12.57 -30.35 7.69
CA LEU A 296 -12.59 -29.49 8.88
C LEU A 296 -11.24 -28.80 9.10
N LEU A 297 -10.13 -29.50 8.83
CA LEU A 297 -8.79 -28.92 8.89
C LEU A 297 -8.57 -27.87 7.79
N SER A 298 -9.04 -28.13 6.56
CA SER A 298 -9.01 -27.15 5.45
C SER A 298 -9.80 -25.91 5.80
N LEU A 299 -11.03 -26.07 6.31
CA LEU A 299 -11.89 -24.97 6.70
C LEU A 299 -11.28 -24.14 7.85
N GLY A 300 -10.71 -24.81 8.85
CA GLY A 300 -9.98 -24.16 9.94
C GLY A 300 -8.78 -23.36 9.42
N LEU A 301 -8.02 -23.90 8.47
CA LEU A 301 -6.88 -23.23 7.88
C LEU A 301 -7.31 -21.98 7.08
N VAL A 302 -8.38 -22.08 6.30
CA VAL A 302 -8.96 -20.94 5.57
C VAL A 302 -9.45 -19.88 6.55
N ALA A 303 -10.14 -20.26 7.62
CA ALA A 303 -10.60 -19.31 8.64
C ALA A 303 -9.44 -18.60 9.35
N ALA A 304 -8.38 -19.34 9.71
CA ALA A 304 -7.18 -18.77 10.33
C ALA A 304 -6.43 -17.83 9.36
N ALA A 305 -6.34 -18.19 8.08
CA ALA A 305 -5.75 -17.34 7.05
C ALA A 305 -6.56 -16.07 6.82
N CYS A 306 -7.89 -16.15 6.75
CA CYS A 306 -8.78 -14.98 6.66
C CYS A 306 -8.65 -14.07 7.87
N PHE A 307 -8.61 -14.65 9.08
CA PHE A 307 -8.37 -13.88 10.31
C PHE A 307 -7.01 -13.16 10.28
N MET A 308 -5.94 -13.86 9.88
CA MET A 308 -4.61 -13.29 9.75
C MET A 308 -4.58 -12.17 8.70
N MET A 309 -5.21 -12.35 7.54
CA MET A 309 -5.30 -11.32 6.49
C MET A 309 -6.02 -10.06 7.01
N HIS A 310 -7.14 -10.22 7.72
CA HIS A 310 -7.86 -9.10 8.31
C HIS A 310 -7.05 -8.41 9.42
N ALA A 311 -6.37 -9.18 10.28
CA ALA A 311 -5.52 -8.64 11.33
C ALA A 311 -4.28 -7.91 10.77
N PHE A 312 -3.75 -8.36 9.63
CA PHE A 312 -2.58 -7.78 8.98
C PHE A 312 -2.92 -6.57 8.08
N ALA A 313 -4.18 -6.43 7.65
CA ALA A 313 -4.64 -5.34 6.79
C ALA A 313 -4.18 -3.93 7.22
N PRO A 314 -4.30 -3.49 8.49
CA PRO A 314 -3.84 -2.15 8.89
C PRO A 314 -2.31 -1.98 8.79
N VAL A 315 -1.54 -3.01 9.14
CA VAL A 315 -0.07 -3.01 8.99
C VAL A 315 0.29 -2.87 7.52
N TYR A 316 -0.37 -3.66 6.66
CA TYR A 316 -0.13 -3.64 5.22
C TYR A 316 -0.48 -2.29 4.59
N GLN A 317 -1.62 -1.69 4.96
CA GLN A 317 -2.02 -0.38 4.44
C GLN A 317 -0.98 0.69 4.79
N ARG A 318 -0.51 0.73 6.04
CA ARG A 318 0.50 1.71 6.48
C ARG A 318 1.86 1.47 5.86
N LEU A 319 2.30 0.22 5.77
CA LEU A 319 3.54 -0.12 5.09
C LEU A 319 3.48 0.23 3.59
N ARG A 320 2.30 0.15 2.97
CA ARG A 320 2.08 0.54 1.58
C ARG A 320 2.04 2.07 1.38
N GLU A 321 1.59 2.81 2.39
CA GLU A 321 1.55 4.28 2.36
C GLU A 321 2.95 4.90 2.54
N ASP A 322 3.76 4.32 3.44
CA ASP A 322 5.11 4.83 3.77
C ASP A 322 6.15 3.69 3.89
N PRO A 323 6.51 3.02 2.77
CA PRO A 323 7.49 1.93 2.79
C PRO A 323 8.90 2.44 3.12
N VAL A 324 9.27 3.62 2.61
CA VAL A 324 10.60 4.19 2.80
C VAL A 324 10.78 4.69 4.24
N GLY A 325 9.79 5.37 4.82
CA GLY A 325 9.86 5.79 6.21
C GLY A 325 9.90 4.60 7.16
N ALA A 326 9.20 3.50 6.87
CA ALA A 326 9.30 2.28 7.66
C ALA A 326 10.72 1.70 7.66
N VAL A 327 11.37 1.61 6.49
CA VAL A 327 12.75 1.12 6.37
C VAL A 327 13.74 2.08 7.04
N GLN A 328 13.59 3.39 6.88
CA GLN A 328 14.44 4.38 7.55
C GLN A 328 14.32 4.29 9.07
N ARG A 329 13.09 4.16 9.59
CA ARG A 329 12.86 3.98 11.02
C ARG A 329 13.48 2.68 11.51
N TRP A 330 13.40 1.59 10.75
CA TRP A 330 14.07 0.32 11.06
C TRP A 330 15.60 0.48 11.14
N GLN A 331 16.22 1.14 10.16
CA GLN A 331 17.68 1.29 10.08
C GLN A 331 18.29 2.15 11.21
N VAL A 332 17.50 3.07 11.78
CA VAL A 332 17.96 3.94 12.87
C VAL A 332 17.79 3.27 14.25
N MET A 333 17.08 2.14 14.34
CA MET A 333 16.89 1.44 15.60
C MET A 333 18.19 0.80 16.10
N PRO A 334 18.51 0.94 17.40
CA PRO A 334 19.57 0.16 18.04
C PRO A 334 19.34 -1.34 17.90
N GLU A 335 20.42 -2.13 17.76
CA GLU A 335 20.33 -3.60 17.68
C GLU A 335 19.76 -4.24 18.95
N ASP A 336 19.88 -3.55 20.09
CA ASP A 336 19.45 -4.03 21.41
C ASP A 336 17.97 -3.71 21.75
N CYS A 337 17.21 -3.11 20.83
CA CYS A 337 15.80 -2.79 21.08
C CYS A 337 14.91 -4.05 21.07
N ASP A 338 13.92 -4.08 21.96
CA ASP A 338 12.92 -5.14 21.98
C ASP A 338 12.09 -5.12 20.68
N LEU A 339 11.74 -6.31 20.15
CA LEU A 339 10.96 -6.44 18.91
C LEU A 339 9.65 -5.64 18.95
N SER A 340 9.02 -5.52 20.12
CA SER A 340 7.82 -4.71 20.30
C SER A 340 8.05 -3.22 20.08
N GLU A 341 9.18 -2.70 20.53
CA GLU A 341 9.56 -1.30 20.35
C GLU A 341 9.89 -1.04 18.89
N ILE A 342 10.63 -1.97 18.26
CA ILE A 342 10.97 -1.91 16.84
C ILE A 342 9.70 -1.88 15.99
N LEU A 343 8.76 -2.81 16.20
CA LEU A 343 7.50 -2.86 15.44
C LEU A 343 6.64 -1.60 15.63
N GLY A 344 6.62 -1.04 16.85
CA GLY A 344 5.92 0.20 17.15
C GLY A 344 6.56 1.43 16.51
N ALA A 345 7.90 1.45 16.41
CA ALA A 345 8.63 2.53 15.76
C ALA A 345 8.53 2.48 14.22
N VAL A 346 8.56 1.29 13.64
CA VAL A 346 8.58 1.08 12.18
C VAL A 346 7.24 1.48 11.55
N VAL A 347 6.13 1.02 12.16
CA VAL A 347 4.77 1.35 11.70
C VAL A 347 4.03 2.05 12.84
N PRO A 348 4.20 3.39 12.96
CA PRO A 348 3.50 4.14 13.99
C PRO A 348 1.98 3.98 13.81
N GLU A 349 1.25 4.14 14.92
CA GLU A 349 -0.21 3.99 15.01
C GLU A 349 -0.75 2.55 15.02
N VAL A 350 0.04 1.55 14.61
CA VAL A 350 -0.38 0.15 14.78
C VAL A 350 -0.13 -0.30 16.22
N GLY A 351 -1.21 -0.46 16.99
CA GLY A 351 -1.12 -0.95 18.36
C GLY A 351 -0.55 -2.37 18.45
N LEU A 352 0.17 -2.65 19.54
CA LEU A 352 0.79 -3.96 19.80
C LEU A 352 -0.21 -5.13 19.84
N ALA A 353 -1.49 -4.84 20.14
CA ALA A 353 -2.57 -5.81 20.07
C ALA A 353 -2.76 -6.39 18.65
N THR A 354 -2.57 -5.60 17.60
CA THR A 354 -2.68 -6.03 16.21
C THR A 354 -1.59 -7.03 15.87
N TYR A 355 -0.33 -6.75 16.26
CA TYR A 355 0.78 -7.68 16.07
C TYR A 355 0.58 -8.99 16.83
N ARG A 356 0.03 -8.92 18.06
CA ARG A 356 -0.34 -10.13 18.82
C ARG A 356 -1.43 -10.93 18.11
N ALA A 357 -2.45 -10.28 17.57
CA ALA A 357 -3.51 -10.94 16.81
C ALA A 357 -2.95 -11.62 15.54
N VAL A 358 -2.09 -10.93 14.79
CA VAL A 358 -1.38 -11.51 13.63
C VAL A 358 -0.53 -12.71 14.06
N GLY A 359 0.21 -12.59 15.18
CA GLY A 359 1.02 -13.68 15.71
C GLY A 359 0.21 -14.91 16.14
N ILE A 360 -0.94 -14.71 16.78
CA ILE A 360 -1.89 -15.79 17.12
C ILE A 360 -2.43 -16.44 15.86
N GLY A 361 -2.82 -15.64 14.86
CA GLY A 361 -3.29 -16.14 13.56
C GLY A 361 -2.23 -16.97 12.83
N ALA A 362 -0.99 -16.48 12.81
CA ALA A 362 0.15 -17.19 12.22
C ALA A 362 0.46 -18.50 12.96
N LEU A 363 0.43 -18.49 14.30
CA LEU A 363 0.63 -19.70 15.12
C LEU A 363 -0.49 -20.72 14.89
N ALA A 364 -1.75 -20.29 14.79
CA ALA A 364 -2.88 -21.15 14.49
C ALA A 364 -2.75 -21.76 13.07
N CYS A 365 -2.38 -20.96 12.07
CA CYS A 365 -2.11 -21.45 10.71
C CYS A 365 -0.99 -22.50 10.71
N PHE A 366 0.12 -22.21 11.38
CA PHE A 366 1.25 -23.13 11.49
C PHE A 366 0.85 -24.45 12.16
N GLY A 367 0.14 -24.40 13.29
CA GLY A 367 -0.36 -25.59 13.98
C GLY A 367 -1.32 -26.42 13.12
N LEU A 368 -2.22 -25.78 12.38
CA LEU A 368 -3.14 -26.45 11.45
C LEU A 368 -2.42 -27.09 10.26
N VAL A 369 -1.36 -26.46 9.74
CA VAL A 369 -0.52 -27.03 8.68
C VAL A 369 0.24 -28.26 9.18
N LEU A 370 0.82 -28.21 10.39
CA LEU A 370 1.49 -29.36 11.00
C LEU A 370 0.52 -30.52 11.27
N LEU A 371 -0.66 -30.20 11.81
CA LEU A 371 -1.71 -31.19 12.04
C LEU A 371 -2.21 -31.79 10.72
N GLY A 372 -2.46 -30.97 9.70
CA GLY A 372 -2.85 -31.41 8.36
C GLY A 372 -1.79 -32.25 7.66
N THR A 373 -0.50 -31.93 7.84
CA THR A 373 0.60 -32.74 7.30
C THR A 373 0.67 -34.11 7.98
N SER A 374 0.52 -34.14 9.31
CA SER A 374 0.45 -35.40 10.07
C SER A 374 -0.77 -36.23 9.66
N TRP A 375 -1.91 -35.57 9.42
CA TRP A 375 -3.13 -36.20 8.92
C TRP A 375 -2.96 -36.75 7.50
N ALA A 376 -2.22 -36.05 6.63
CA ALA A 376 -1.91 -36.53 5.28
C ALA A 376 -1.06 -37.80 5.29
N VAL A 377 -0.12 -37.94 6.24
CA VAL A 377 0.65 -39.19 6.42
C VAL A 377 -0.28 -40.35 6.77
N LEU A 378 -1.25 -40.15 7.68
CA LEU A 378 -2.28 -41.16 7.97
C LEU A 378 -3.12 -41.48 6.72
N GLY A 379 -3.44 -40.46 5.93
CA GLY A 379 -4.15 -40.62 4.66
C GLY A 379 -3.40 -41.50 3.66
N VAL A 380 -2.07 -41.40 3.56
CA VAL A 380 -1.25 -42.29 2.73
C VAL A 380 -1.36 -43.74 3.20
N LEU A 381 -1.30 -43.99 4.51
CA LEU A 381 -1.41 -45.35 5.06
C LEU A 381 -2.79 -45.96 4.77
N GLU A 382 -3.86 -45.21 4.95
CA GLU A 382 -5.22 -45.62 4.61
C GLU A 382 -5.37 -45.87 3.10
N LEU A 383 -4.78 -45.01 2.27
CA LEU A 383 -4.82 -45.14 0.81
C LEU A 383 -4.09 -46.41 0.35
N LEU A 384 -2.95 -46.74 0.97
CA LEU A 384 -2.25 -48.01 0.72
C LEU A 384 -3.09 -49.22 1.13
N ALA A 385 -3.72 -49.18 2.31
CA ALA A 385 -4.59 -50.26 2.78
C ALA A 385 -5.78 -50.52 1.83
N VAL A 386 -6.45 -49.44 1.39
CA VAL A 386 -7.56 -49.50 0.44
C VAL A 386 -7.11 -49.97 -0.95
N ALA A 387 -5.89 -49.61 -1.38
CA ALA A 387 -5.34 -50.07 -2.64
C ALA A 387 -5.14 -51.60 -2.67
N PHE A 388 -4.70 -52.21 -1.56
CA PHE A 388 -4.60 -53.66 -1.44
C PHE A 388 -5.96 -54.36 -1.38
N ALA A 389 -7.01 -53.68 -0.91
CA ALA A 389 -8.37 -54.22 -0.84
C ALA A 389 -9.13 -54.21 -2.18
N THR A 390 -8.49 -53.80 -3.29
CA THR A 390 -9.09 -53.74 -4.64
C THR A 390 -10.37 -52.90 -4.72
N CYS A 391 -10.39 -51.79 -3.99
CA CYS A 391 -11.49 -50.83 -3.99
C CYS A 391 -11.63 -50.04 -5.30
N ALA A 392 -12.75 -49.33 -5.45
CA ALA A 392 -13.01 -48.50 -6.62
C ALA A 392 -11.90 -47.46 -6.87
N ASN A 393 -11.27 -47.52 -8.06
CA ASN A 393 -10.16 -46.64 -8.46
C ASN A 393 -10.49 -45.14 -8.34
N ALA A 394 -11.76 -44.75 -8.47
CA ALA A 394 -12.20 -43.36 -8.33
C ALA A 394 -11.97 -42.81 -6.91
N VAL A 395 -12.26 -43.63 -5.88
CA VAL A 395 -12.04 -43.29 -4.47
C VAL A 395 -10.55 -43.06 -4.23
N LEU A 396 -9.72 -44.01 -4.65
CA LEU A 396 -8.26 -43.93 -4.54
C LEU A 396 -7.69 -42.68 -5.22
N LEU A 397 -8.09 -42.42 -6.48
CA LEU A 397 -7.58 -41.27 -7.23
C LEU A 397 -7.97 -39.93 -6.58
N SER A 398 -9.22 -39.78 -6.17
CA SER A 398 -9.70 -38.54 -5.54
C SER A 398 -8.96 -38.25 -4.22
N CYS A 399 -8.78 -39.25 -3.36
CA CYS A 399 -8.06 -39.09 -2.10
C CYS A 399 -6.56 -38.87 -2.32
N ALA A 400 -5.97 -39.53 -3.32
CA ALA A 400 -4.56 -39.29 -3.69
C ALA A 400 -4.32 -37.83 -4.08
N VAL A 401 -5.25 -37.20 -4.81
CA VAL A 401 -5.15 -35.77 -5.16
C VAL A 401 -5.13 -34.88 -3.92
N PHE A 402 -6.02 -35.11 -2.94
CA PHE A 402 -6.03 -34.30 -1.71
C PHE A 402 -4.79 -34.52 -0.85
N VAL A 403 -4.34 -35.77 -0.70
CA VAL A 403 -3.09 -36.09 -0.02
C VAL A 403 -1.91 -35.38 -0.70
N ALA A 404 -1.82 -35.43 -2.04
CA ALA A 404 -0.79 -34.75 -2.80
C ALA A 404 -0.86 -33.22 -2.62
N LEU A 405 -2.06 -32.65 -2.63
CA LEU A 405 -2.27 -31.22 -2.42
C LEU A 405 -1.80 -30.77 -1.03
N ARG A 406 -2.05 -31.57 0.01
CA ARG A 406 -1.57 -31.31 1.39
C ARG A 406 -0.06 -31.29 1.48
N PHE A 407 0.60 -32.32 0.94
CA PHE A 407 2.07 -32.35 0.90
C PHE A 407 2.63 -31.21 0.05
N GLY A 408 2.01 -30.91 -1.09
CA GLY A 408 2.39 -29.79 -1.94
C GLY A 408 2.31 -28.45 -1.20
N LEU A 409 1.23 -28.22 -0.44
CA LEU A 409 1.09 -27.03 0.39
C LEU A 409 2.16 -26.95 1.48
N ALA A 410 2.43 -28.05 2.17
CA ALA A 410 3.47 -28.10 3.21
C ALA A 410 4.86 -27.82 2.64
N VAL A 411 5.22 -28.43 1.51
CA VAL A 411 6.49 -28.20 0.81
C VAL A 411 6.60 -26.75 0.34
N LEU A 412 5.52 -26.19 -0.24
CA LEU A 412 5.48 -24.80 -0.68
C LEU A 412 5.71 -23.84 0.50
N LEU A 413 5.03 -24.06 1.63
CA LEU A 413 5.19 -23.24 2.84
C LEU A 413 6.61 -23.35 3.40
N MET A 414 7.17 -24.56 3.48
CA MET A 414 8.56 -24.76 3.90
C MET A 414 9.55 -24.05 2.99
N HIS A 415 9.30 -24.07 1.67
CA HIS A 415 10.13 -23.35 0.71
C HIS A 415 10.04 -21.82 0.91
N VAL A 416 8.84 -21.28 1.11
CA VAL A 416 8.65 -19.85 1.42
C VAL A 416 9.35 -19.45 2.72
N VAL A 417 9.24 -20.27 3.78
CA VAL A 417 9.95 -20.03 5.05
C VAL A 417 11.46 -20.11 4.85
N PHE A 418 11.95 -21.09 4.09
CA PHE A 418 13.38 -21.21 3.77
C PHE A 418 13.90 -19.96 3.04
N LEU A 419 13.19 -19.47 2.02
CA LEU A 419 13.56 -18.25 1.31
C LEU A 419 13.56 -17.02 2.24
N ALA A 420 12.57 -16.92 3.14
CA ALA A 420 12.53 -15.84 4.11
C ALA A 420 13.70 -15.90 5.12
N LEU A 421 14.05 -17.10 5.59
CA LEU A 421 15.18 -17.29 6.50
C LEU A 421 16.52 -17.02 5.83
N ASP A 422 16.72 -17.52 4.61
CA ASP A 422 17.92 -17.27 3.81
C ASP A 422 18.12 -15.77 3.62
N GLU A 423 17.04 -15.04 3.33
CA GLU A 423 17.07 -13.58 3.19
C GLU A 423 17.48 -12.86 4.49
N ILE A 424 16.92 -13.29 5.63
CA ILE A 424 17.28 -12.73 6.95
C ILE A 424 18.75 -13.01 7.28
N GLN A 425 19.24 -14.21 6.97
CA GLN A 425 20.65 -14.58 7.20
C GLN A 425 21.58 -13.79 6.28
N LEU A 426 21.21 -13.62 5.02
CA LEU A 426 21.95 -12.83 4.04
C LEU A 426 22.09 -11.38 4.53
N HIS A 427 21.02 -10.76 5.01
CA HIS A 427 21.07 -9.42 5.58
C HIS A 427 21.94 -9.33 6.84
N ARG A 428 21.83 -10.30 7.75
CA ARG A 428 22.65 -10.33 8.96
C ARG A 428 24.15 -10.45 8.62
N SER A 429 24.49 -11.18 7.57
CA SER A 429 25.89 -11.34 7.14
C SER A 429 26.48 -10.09 6.46
N ARG A 430 25.65 -9.18 5.92
CA ARG A 430 26.10 -7.96 5.21
C ARG A 430 26.27 -6.73 6.12
N MET A 431 25.64 -6.69 7.29
CA MET A 431 25.73 -5.55 8.21
C MET A 431 27.14 -5.23 8.78
N PRO A 432 28.09 -6.16 8.99
CA PRO A 432 29.36 -5.81 9.66
C PRO A 432 30.33 -4.97 8.81
N LEU A 433 30.11 -4.80 7.50
CA LEU A 433 31.05 -4.05 6.65
C LEU A 433 30.74 -2.55 6.53
N LEU A 434 29.51 -2.11 6.87
CA LEU A 434 29.14 -0.68 6.90
C LEU A 434 29.31 -0.05 8.30
N GLY A 435 29.73 -0.83 9.30
CA GLY A 435 30.13 -0.36 10.64
C GLY A 435 31.41 0.50 10.67
N GLY A 436 32.01 0.79 9.51
CA GLY A 436 33.07 1.77 9.37
C GLY A 436 32.52 3.21 9.38
N SER A 437 32.24 3.75 10.55
CA SER A 437 32.28 5.20 10.86
C SER A 437 31.45 6.17 9.96
N ILE A 438 30.17 5.89 9.68
CA ILE A 438 29.31 6.91 9.03
C ILE A 438 28.69 7.90 10.05
N LEU A 439 28.86 7.69 11.35
CA LEU A 439 28.62 8.70 12.39
C LEU A 439 29.93 8.90 13.18
N PRO A 440 30.54 10.11 13.22
CA PRO A 440 29.88 11.41 13.25
C PRO A 440 30.53 12.50 12.35
N VAL A 441 30.00 12.74 11.13
CA VAL A 441 30.28 14.01 10.43
C VAL A 441 29.32 15.12 10.91
N TYR A 442 28.12 14.75 11.38
CA TYR A 442 27.15 15.74 11.88
C TYR A 442 27.50 16.27 13.29
N GLU A 443 28.14 15.46 14.13
CA GLU A 443 28.52 15.88 15.50
C GLU A 443 29.74 16.82 15.51
N ALA A 444 30.60 16.74 14.48
CA ALA A 444 31.73 17.66 14.31
C ALA A 444 31.28 19.08 13.87
N ALA A 445 30.17 19.20 13.14
CA ALA A 445 29.61 20.51 12.76
C ALA A 445 28.96 21.22 13.95
N ILE A 446 28.22 20.49 14.78
CA ILE A 446 27.55 21.06 15.97
C ILE A 446 28.56 21.37 17.10
N SER A 447 29.63 20.58 17.25
CA SER A 447 30.71 20.87 18.22
C SER A 447 31.54 22.11 17.86
N ARG A 448 31.72 22.44 16.57
CA ARG A 448 32.44 23.66 16.17
C ARG A 448 31.62 24.93 16.41
N GLU A 449 30.31 24.87 16.30
CA GLU A 449 29.45 26.05 16.54
C GLU A 449 29.28 26.33 18.04
N THR A 450 29.11 25.29 18.85
CA THR A 450 28.98 25.42 20.32
C THR A 450 30.30 25.79 21.02
N SER A 451 31.46 25.35 20.51
CA SER A 451 32.76 25.76 21.06
C SER A 451 33.13 27.23 20.77
N SER A 452 32.46 27.89 19.81
CA SER A 452 32.66 29.31 19.52
C SER A 452 31.82 30.24 20.40
N ILE A 453 30.68 29.77 20.91
CA ILE A 453 29.75 30.57 21.72
C ILE A 453 30.14 30.57 23.22
N PHE A 454 30.85 29.55 23.70
CA PHE A 454 31.22 29.43 25.12
C PHE A 454 32.51 30.16 25.54
N LYS A 455 33.14 30.96 24.66
CA LYS A 455 34.43 31.64 24.96
C LYS A 455 34.34 33.11 25.41
N ARG A 456 33.16 33.65 25.73
CA ARG A 456 33.04 35.00 26.31
C ARG A 456 32.00 35.09 27.42
N THR A 457 32.39 34.68 28.61
CA THR A 457 31.82 35.24 29.85
C THR A 457 32.99 35.67 30.74
N PRO A 458 33.23 36.98 30.92
CA PRO A 458 34.19 37.45 31.90
C PRO A 458 33.67 37.12 33.30
N THR A 459 34.43 36.29 34.03
CA THR A 459 34.25 36.06 35.47
C THR A 459 34.21 37.40 36.22
N PRO A 460 33.13 37.73 36.94
CA PRO A 460 33.11 38.90 37.81
C PRO A 460 34.05 38.66 38.99
N ARG A 461 34.94 39.62 39.23
CA ARG A 461 35.77 39.70 40.43
C ARG A 461 34.87 39.68 41.66
N ALA A 462 35.17 38.77 42.58
CA ALA A 462 34.62 38.80 43.94
C ALA A 462 35.03 40.11 44.63
N PRO A 463 34.10 40.86 45.23
CA PRO A 463 34.45 41.89 46.18
C PRO A 463 34.86 41.26 47.52
N SER A 464 36.02 41.70 47.97
CA SER A 464 36.57 41.57 49.31
C SER A 464 35.61 42.11 50.39
N GLU A 465 35.62 41.42 51.54
CA GLU A 465 35.53 41.93 52.91
C GLU A 465 34.61 43.13 53.22
N VAL A 466 33.60 42.92 54.08
CA VAL A 466 33.24 43.75 55.27
C VAL A 466 32.42 42.80 56.19
N SER A 467 32.98 42.22 57.26
CA SER A 467 33.07 42.75 58.65
C SER A 467 31.72 43.24 59.24
N ASP A 468 31.39 42.63 60.38
CA ASP A 468 30.74 43.27 61.54
C ASP A 468 29.22 43.48 61.65
N PHE A 469 28.72 42.86 62.73
CA PHE A 469 27.83 43.40 63.79
C PHE A 469 26.32 43.05 63.79
N PHE A 470 25.98 42.37 64.90
CA PHE A 470 24.69 42.08 65.58
C PHE A 470 23.70 41.09 64.97
#